data_AF-A0A6P4ZE77-F1
#
_entry.id   AF-A0A6P4ZE77-F1
#
_cell.length_a   1.000
_cell.length_b   1.000
_cell.length_c   1.000
_cell.angle_alpha   90.00
_cell.angle_beta   90.00
_cell.angle_gamma   90.00
#
_symmetry.space_group_name_H-M   'P 1'
#
loop_
_entity.id
_entity.type
_entity.pdbx_description
1 polymer ?
#
loop_
_entity_poly.entity_id
_entity_poly.type
_entity_poly.pdbx_seq_one_letter_code
_entity_poly.pdbx_strand_id
1 'polypeptide(L)'
;MHGKRHFSPVVVVVLLGAVRLCLAANCVKTGPCSCRMDDGSGVIDLSPLVKGSPTYKDIRSSYIPDTWVYSYNPCVPFSEGSCKNVSVCARDRLQHSKYESYGTQESAVFKSDTDVGLVLGYVDSPTLRVGAVELWCVAKNQPQNLTVVGRMPMWPNTIIMALFSPCCCPGAGPTCADSTTT
;
A
#
# COMPACT_ATOMS: atom_id res chain seq x y z
N MET A 1 -68.84 -9.56 -42.03
CA MET A 1 -67.51 -10.11 -41.73
C MET A 1 -66.75 -9.13 -40.84
N HIS A 2 -66.74 -9.35 -39.52
CA HIS A 2 -65.97 -8.54 -38.56
C HIS A 2 -65.04 -9.47 -37.79
N GLY A 3 -63.74 -9.42 -38.09
CA GLY A 3 -62.72 -10.28 -37.49
C GLY A 3 -62.33 -9.80 -36.09
N LYS A 4 -62.51 -10.67 -35.09
CA LYS A 4 -61.99 -10.48 -33.73
C LYS A 4 -60.50 -10.82 -33.71
N ARG A 5 -59.63 -9.85 -33.38
CA ARG A 5 -58.20 -10.10 -33.11
C ARG A 5 -58.04 -10.46 -31.63
N HIS A 6 -57.66 -11.70 -31.37
CA HIS A 6 -57.24 -12.16 -30.05
C HIS A 6 -55.87 -11.57 -29.72
N PHE A 7 -55.79 -10.76 -28.66
CA PHE A 7 -54.52 -10.33 -28.07
C PHE A 7 -54.09 -11.38 -27.04
N SER A 8 -52.96 -12.05 -27.30
CA SER A 8 -52.29 -12.95 -26.35
C SER A 8 -51.29 -12.13 -25.52
N PRO A 9 -51.27 -12.23 -24.17
CA PRO A 9 -50.30 -11.51 -23.36
C PRO A 9 -48.95 -12.24 -23.42
N VAL A 10 -47.94 -11.59 -24.01
CA VAL A 10 -46.55 -12.04 -23.93
C VAL A 10 -46.06 -11.75 -22.51
N VAL A 11 -45.83 -12.80 -21.72
CA VAL A 11 -45.22 -12.70 -20.39
C VAL A 11 -43.71 -12.56 -20.57
N VAL A 12 -43.18 -11.36 -20.34
CA VAL A 12 -41.73 -11.10 -20.35
C VAL A 12 -41.16 -11.47 -18.98
N VAL A 13 -40.46 -12.60 -18.92
CA VAL A 13 -39.71 -13.02 -17.72
C VAL A 13 -38.38 -12.28 -17.71
N VAL A 14 -38.28 -11.25 -16.87
CA VAL A 14 -37.02 -10.53 -16.62
C VAL A 14 -36.18 -11.37 -15.67
N LEU A 15 -35.17 -12.07 -16.21
CA LEU A 15 -34.14 -12.73 -15.41
C LEU A 15 -33.30 -11.65 -14.71
N LEU A 16 -33.60 -11.39 -13.44
CA LEU A 16 -32.74 -10.63 -12.52
C LEU A 16 -31.45 -11.42 -12.30
N GLY A 17 -30.49 -11.26 -13.21
CA GLY A 17 -29.13 -11.71 -12.99
C GLY A 17 -28.58 -11.03 -11.73
N ALA A 18 -28.03 -11.83 -10.81
CA ALA A 18 -27.41 -11.30 -9.60
C ALA A 18 -26.24 -10.39 -10.00
N VAL A 19 -26.47 -9.08 -9.98
CA VAL A 19 -25.40 -8.08 -10.08
C VAL A 19 -24.61 -8.21 -8.78
N ARG A 20 -23.45 -8.87 -8.84
CA ARG A 20 -22.50 -8.83 -7.73
C ARG A 20 -21.98 -7.40 -7.68
N LEU A 21 -22.46 -6.62 -6.71
CA LEU A 21 -21.76 -5.40 -6.31
C LEU A 21 -20.35 -5.83 -5.90
N CYS A 22 -19.36 -5.47 -6.71
CA CYS A 22 -17.96 -5.56 -6.33
C CYS A 22 -17.73 -4.45 -5.29
N LEU A 23 -18.06 -4.73 -4.03
CA LEU A 23 -17.66 -3.86 -2.94
C LEU A 23 -16.12 -3.86 -2.91
N ALA A 24 -15.52 -2.68 -2.87
CA ALA A 24 -14.07 -2.57 -2.72
C ALA A 24 -13.66 -3.31 -1.44
N ALA A 25 -12.81 -4.33 -1.59
CA ALA A 25 -12.35 -5.11 -0.46
C ALA A 25 -11.53 -4.24 0.50
N ASN A 26 -11.80 -4.35 1.80
CA ASN A 26 -11.05 -3.66 2.85
C ASN A 26 -9.99 -4.61 3.42
N CYS A 27 -8.85 -4.05 3.82
CA CYS A 27 -7.85 -4.80 4.57
C CYS A 27 -7.95 -4.51 6.07
N VAL A 28 -8.37 -5.51 6.83
CA VAL A 28 -8.47 -5.43 8.30
C VAL A 28 -7.09 -5.65 8.90
N LYS A 29 -6.51 -4.62 9.51
CA LYS A 29 -5.19 -4.66 10.15
C LYS A 29 -5.10 -5.82 11.15
N THR A 30 -4.10 -6.68 10.99
CA THR A 30 -3.80 -7.80 11.91
C THR A 30 -2.48 -7.63 12.64
N GLY A 31 -1.63 -6.69 12.20
CA GLY A 31 -0.33 -6.41 12.77
C GLY A 31 0.20 -5.04 12.30
N PRO A 32 1.45 -4.68 12.62
CA PRO A 32 2.05 -3.41 12.22
C PRO A 32 2.18 -3.27 10.69
N CYS A 33 2.30 -4.38 9.98
CA CYS A 33 2.52 -4.42 8.53
C CYS A 33 1.76 -5.56 7.84
N SER A 34 0.77 -6.13 8.51
CA SER A 34 -0.05 -7.22 7.99
C SER A 34 -1.52 -6.89 8.12
N CYS A 35 -2.31 -7.38 7.18
CA CYS A 35 -3.76 -7.22 7.20
C CYS A 35 -4.45 -8.38 6.45
N ARG A 36 -5.71 -8.64 6.81
CA ARG A 36 -6.54 -9.67 6.20
C ARG A 36 -7.61 -9.00 5.35
N MET A 37 -7.71 -9.38 4.09
CA MET A 37 -8.75 -8.90 3.19
C MET A 37 -10.12 -9.45 3.62
N ASP A 38 -11.12 -8.59 3.68
CA ASP A 38 -12.50 -8.94 4.10
C ASP A 38 -13.28 -9.74 3.05
N ASP A 39 -12.85 -9.69 1.79
CA ASP A 39 -13.39 -10.47 0.68
C ASP A 39 -12.93 -11.94 0.66
N GLY A 40 -12.04 -12.32 1.59
CA GLY A 40 -11.49 -13.68 1.70
C GLY A 40 -10.35 -13.99 0.74
N SER A 41 -9.84 -13.03 -0.04
CA SER A 41 -8.71 -13.22 -0.96
C SER A 41 -7.39 -13.56 -0.25
N GLY A 42 -7.28 -13.27 1.05
CA GLY A 42 -6.21 -13.77 1.90
C GLY A 42 -5.60 -12.70 2.81
N VAL A 43 -4.37 -12.97 3.25
CA VAL A 43 -3.58 -12.08 4.10
C VAL A 43 -2.48 -11.43 3.27
N ILE A 44 -2.31 -10.12 3.43
CA ILE A 44 -1.12 -9.39 3.01
C ILE A 44 -0.22 -9.30 4.24
N ASP A 45 1.03 -9.76 4.10
CA ASP A 45 2.03 -9.72 5.16
C ASP A 45 3.37 -9.29 4.58
N LEU A 46 3.86 -8.13 5.04
CA LEU A 46 5.14 -7.57 4.60
C LEU A 46 6.32 -8.04 5.44
N SER A 47 6.11 -8.87 6.47
CA SER A 47 7.18 -9.40 7.34
C SER A 47 8.32 -10.11 6.59
N PRO A 48 8.07 -10.84 5.48
CA PRO A 48 9.16 -11.50 4.75
C PRO A 48 10.10 -10.52 4.04
N LEU A 49 9.70 -9.25 3.87
CA LEU A 49 10.54 -8.23 3.25
C LEU A 49 11.61 -7.67 4.18
N VAL A 50 11.50 -7.89 5.49
CA VAL A 50 12.44 -7.32 6.47
C VAL A 50 13.80 -7.99 6.32
N LYS A 51 14.80 -7.22 5.87
CA LYS A 51 16.18 -7.68 5.65
C LYS A 51 17.24 -6.89 6.41
N GLY A 52 16.87 -5.76 7.02
CA GLY A 52 17.78 -4.88 7.74
C GLY A 52 17.06 -3.87 8.62
N SER A 53 17.80 -2.88 9.12
CA SER A 53 17.28 -1.79 9.95
C SER A 53 17.92 -0.46 9.53
N PRO A 54 17.30 0.29 8.59
CA PRO A 54 16.09 -0.02 7.82
C PRO A 54 16.35 -1.02 6.68
N THR A 55 15.29 -1.70 6.20
CA THR A 55 15.35 -2.57 5.00
C THR A 55 15.63 -1.77 3.73
N TYR A 56 14.96 -0.64 3.57
CA TYR A 56 15.18 0.28 2.44
C TYR A 56 15.82 1.55 2.99
N LYS A 57 17.05 1.84 2.60
CA LYS A 57 17.84 2.95 3.17
C LYS A 57 18.23 3.98 2.12
N ASP A 58 18.13 5.25 2.49
CA ASP A 58 18.68 6.38 1.74
C ASP A 58 18.23 6.45 0.27
N ILE A 59 16.99 6.06 -0.04
CA ILE A 59 16.44 6.07 -1.40
C ILE A 59 16.09 7.51 -1.79
N ARG A 60 16.48 7.92 -3.00
CA ARG A 60 16.13 9.24 -3.56
C ARG A 60 14.75 9.20 -4.19
N SER A 61 14.06 10.32 -4.14
CA SER A 61 12.86 10.52 -4.96
C SER A 61 13.19 10.40 -6.45
N SER A 62 12.43 9.57 -7.16
CA SER A 62 12.57 9.37 -8.62
C SER A 62 11.56 10.17 -9.43
N TYR A 63 10.51 10.71 -8.80
CA TYR A 63 9.41 11.39 -9.50
C TYR A 63 9.33 12.88 -9.17
N ILE A 64 9.43 13.24 -7.89
CA ILE A 64 9.40 14.63 -7.42
C ILE A 64 10.78 14.95 -6.83
N PRO A 65 11.73 15.46 -7.64
CA PRO A 65 13.11 15.64 -7.19
C PRO A 65 13.19 16.61 -6.01
N ASP A 66 13.99 16.24 -5.00
CA ASP A 66 14.28 17.06 -3.85
C ASP A 66 15.70 16.78 -3.32
N THR A 67 16.07 17.45 -2.24
CA THR A 67 17.37 17.28 -1.58
C THR A 67 17.37 16.17 -0.53
N TRP A 68 16.30 15.38 -0.42
CA TRP A 68 16.13 14.41 0.66
C TRP A 68 16.46 12.99 0.19
N VAL A 69 16.72 12.14 1.18
CA VAL A 69 16.71 10.69 1.03
C VAL A 69 15.77 10.09 2.05
N TYR A 70 15.21 8.94 1.71
CA TYR A 70 14.11 8.32 2.42
C TYR A 70 14.47 6.89 2.81
N SER A 71 14.23 6.57 4.07
CA SER A 71 14.47 5.27 4.68
C SER A 71 13.13 4.69 5.17
N TYR A 72 12.87 3.43 4.86
CA TYR A 72 11.64 2.72 5.22
C TYR A 72 11.97 1.33 5.76
N ASN A 73 11.27 0.93 6.83
CA ASN A 73 11.27 -0.44 7.30
C ASN A 73 9.84 -0.92 7.55
N PRO A 74 9.34 -1.95 6.85
CA PRO A 74 8.07 -2.56 7.22
C PRO A 74 8.23 -3.31 8.55
N CYS A 75 7.14 -3.37 9.34
CA CYS A 75 6.95 -4.25 10.51
C CYS A 75 7.79 -3.95 11.75
N VAL A 76 9.09 -3.68 11.59
CA VAL A 76 10.06 -3.52 12.67
C VAL A 76 10.50 -2.06 12.72
N PRO A 77 10.42 -1.39 13.88
CA PRO A 77 10.88 -0.02 13.99
C PRO A 77 12.39 0.09 13.79
N PHE A 78 12.86 1.24 13.29
CA PHE A 78 14.29 1.55 13.22
C PHE A 78 14.57 2.96 13.76
N SER A 79 15.85 3.26 13.96
CA SER A 79 16.30 4.59 14.37
C SER A 79 17.43 5.08 13.46
N GLU A 80 17.36 6.35 13.07
CA GLU A 80 18.35 6.99 12.21
C GLU A 80 18.39 8.49 12.53
N GLY A 81 19.56 9.01 12.91
CA GLY A 81 19.67 10.41 13.35
C GLY A 81 18.71 10.74 14.50
N SER A 82 17.87 11.77 14.31
CA SER A 82 16.81 12.14 15.27
C SER A 82 15.49 11.38 15.09
N CYS A 83 15.31 10.59 14.02
CA CYS A 83 14.20 9.64 13.93
C CYS A 83 14.44 8.47 14.89
N LYS A 84 13.53 8.26 15.84
CA LYS A 84 13.62 7.18 16.84
C LYS A 84 12.40 6.28 16.76
N ASN A 85 12.64 4.97 16.70
CA ASN A 85 11.60 3.93 16.65
C ASN A 85 10.52 4.20 15.58
N VAL A 86 10.94 4.62 14.39
CA VAL A 86 10.06 5.00 13.28
C VAL A 86 9.90 3.86 12.27
N SER A 87 8.85 3.96 11.45
CA SER A 87 8.69 3.18 10.22
C SER A 87 9.30 3.88 9.02
N VAL A 88 9.30 5.22 9.02
CA VAL A 88 9.72 6.06 7.90
C VAL A 88 10.51 7.25 8.42
N CYS A 89 11.69 7.48 7.84
CA CYS A 89 12.53 8.64 8.11
C CYS A 89 13.00 9.29 6.81
N ALA A 90 13.02 10.61 6.77
CA ALA A 90 13.68 11.37 5.71
C ALA A 90 14.88 12.13 6.26
N ARG A 91 15.97 12.21 5.49
CA ARG A 91 17.16 13.00 5.82
C ARG A 91 17.48 13.99 4.72
N ASP A 92 17.74 15.24 5.09
CA ASP A 92 18.21 16.26 4.16
C ASP A 92 19.67 16.01 3.80
N ARG A 93 19.98 15.91 2.51
CA ARG A 93 21.34 15.66 2.02
C ARG A 93 22.21 16.91 2.04
N LEU A 94 21.62 18.11 2.09
CA LEU A 94 22.37 19.37 2.20
C LEU A 94 22.59 19.76 3.66
N GLN A 95 21.67 19.35 4.55
CA GLN A 95 21.77 19.54 5.99
C GLN A 95 21.77 18.18 6.68
N HIS A 96 22.93 17.50 6.70
CA HIS A 96 23.06 16.11 7.17
C HIS A 96 22.58 15.83 8.62
N SER A 97 22.37 16.86 9.44
CA SER A 97 21.80 16.78 10.79
C SER A 97 20.27 16.84 10.83
N LYS A 98 19.61 17.18 9.71
CA LYS A 98 18.18 17.36 9.62
C LYS A 98 17.51 16.04 9.21
N TYR A 99 16.74 15.48 10.13
CA TYR A 99 15.91 14.30 9.91
C TYR A 99 14.45 14.60 10.27
N GLU A 100 13.53 13.97 9.55
CA GLU A 100 12.09 14.10 9.74
C GLU A 100 11.45 12.71 9.83
N SER A 101 10.72 12.47 10.93
CA SER A 101 9.89 11.28 11.11
C SER A 101 8.59 11.42 10.33
N TYR A 102 8.16 10.33 9.69
CA TYR A 102 6.88 10.23 8.98
C TYR A 102 6.00 9.11 9.56
N GLY A 103 6.24 8.74 10.83
CA GLY A 103 5.39 7.85 11.61
C GLY A 103 6.06 6.57 12.08
N THR A 104 5.36 5.87 12.96
CA THR A 104 5.84 4.66 13.67
C THR A 104 5.00 3.44 13.33
N GLN A 105 5.45 2.24 13.70
CA GLN A 105 4.72 1.00 13.41
C GLN A 105 3.34 0.97 14.09
N GLU A 106 3.22 1.59 15.27
CA GLU A 106 1.98 1.71 16.02
C GLU A 106 0.94 2.54 15.27
N SER A 107 1.40 3.58 14.55
CA SER A 107 0.56 4.47 13.75
C SER A 107 0.05 3.87 12.44
N ALA A 108 0.43 2.63 12.11
CA ALA A 108 0.10 2.00 10.83
C ALA A 108 -1.41 1.90 10.59
N VAL A 109 -1.86 2.32 9.41
CA VAL A 109 -3.25 2.22 8.95
C VAL A 109 -3.27 1.72 7.50
N PHE A 110 -4.07 0.69 7.23
CA PHE A 110 -4.35 0.23 5.87
C PHE A 110 -5.58 0.95 5.32
N LYS A 111 -5.48 1.45 4.09
CA LYS A 111 -6.59 2.07 3.36
C LYS A 111 -6.65 1.54 1.95
N SER A 112 -7.83 1.10 1.53
CA SER A 112 -8.07 0.75 0.13
C SER A 112 -8.01 2.00 -0.73
N ASP A 113 -7.41 1.87 -1.90
CA ASP A 113 -7.25 2.95 -2.88
C ASP A 113 -7.66 2.41 -4.25
N THR A 114 -8.38 3.22 -5.04
CA THR A 114 -8.93 2.77 -6.32
C THR A 114 -7.89 2.61 -7.41
N ASP A 115 -6.76 3.30 -7.31
CA ASP A 115 -5.73 3.35 -8.35
C ASP A 115 -4.62 2.33 -8.05
N VAL A 116 -4.20 2.21 -6.78
CA VAL A 116 -3.08 1.36 -6.37
C VAL A 116 -3.50 0.12 -5.57
N GLY A 117 -4.80 -0.02 -5.27
CA GLY A 117 -5.37 -1.13 -4.52
C GLY A 117 -5.30 -0.94 -3.01
N LEU A 118 -4.09 -0.82 -2.45
CA LEU A 118 -3.91 -0.70 -1.00
C LEU A 118 -2.75 0.22 -0.64
N VAL A 119 -2.98 1.09 0.34
CA VAL A 119 -1.97 1.99 0.92
C VAL A 119 -1.79 1.67 2.39
N LEU A 120 -0.53 1.52 2.81
CA LEU A 120 -0.12 1.45 4.20
C LEU A 120 0.43 2.81 4.65
N GLY A 121 -0.36 3.52 5.44
CA GLY A 121 -0.02 4.83 5.98
C GLY A 121 0.57 4.77 7.38
N TYR A 122 1.51 5.66 7.67
CA TYR A 122 2.07 5.92 8.99
C TYR A 122 1.95 7.42 9.29
N VAL A 123 1.78 7.77 10.56
CA VAL A 123 1.61 9.17 10.99
C VAL A 123 2.55 9.48 12.13
N ASP A 124 3.33 10.55 11.99
CA ASP A 124 4.11 11.12 13.08
C ASP A 124 3.24 12.05 13.92
N SER A 125 3.20 11.81 15.23
CA SER A 125 2.59 12.73 16.20
C SER A 125 3.71 13.38 17.02
N PRO A 126 3.75 14.72 17.16
CA PRO A 126 2.66 15.66 16.88
C PRO A 126 2.75 16.35 15.51
N THR A 127 3.74 16.06 14.67
CA THR A 127 3.98 16.87 13.46
C THR A 127 2.97 16.65 12.34
N LEU A 128 2.14 15.60 12.45
CA LEU A 128 1.14 15.18 11.48
C LEU A 128 1.75 14.90 10.09
N ARG A 129 3.04 14.57 10.05
CA ARG A 129 3.69 14.08 8.84
C ARG A 129 3.24 12.66 8.54
N VAL A 130 3.00 12.37 7.27
CA VAL A 130 2.42 11.11 6.80
C VAL A 130 3.40 10.41 5.87
N GLY A 131 3.79 9.18 6.21
CA GLY A 131 4.46 8.27 5.30
C GLY A 131 3.45 7.34 4.66
N ALA A 132 3.18 7.49 3.37
CA ALA A 132 2.29 6.61 2.63
C ALA A 132 3.10 5.62 1.78
N VAL A 133 2.82 4.33 1.94
CA VAL A 133 3.41 3.25 1.14
C VAL A 133 2.31 2.61 0.31
N GLU A 134 2.34 2.84 -0.99
CA GLU A 134 1.48 2.16 -1.96
C GLU A 134 1.97 0.72 -2.16
N LEU A 135 1.07 -0.24 -2.03
CA LEU A 135 1.39 -1.66 -2.08
C LEU A 135 1.03 -2.24 -3.46
N TRP A 136 2.04 -2.37 -4.31
CA TRP A 136 1.90 -2.89 -5.66
C TRP A 136 2.17 -4.40 -5.70
N CYS A 137 1.09 -5.18 -5.84
CA CYS A 137 1.16 -6.62 -6.06
C CYS A 137 1.78 -6.91 -7.43
N VAL A 138 2.94 -7.57 -7.44
CA VAL A 138 3.63 -8.02 -8.66
C VAL A 138 3.90 -9.53 -8.60
N ALA A 139 3.99 -10.17 -9.77
CA ALA A 139 4.29 -11.60 -9.85
C ALA A 139 5.70 -11.93 -9.31
N LYS A 140 5.91 -13.17 -8.83
CA LYS A 140 7.20 -13.63 -8.25
C LYS A 140 8.41 -13.51 -9.18
N ASN A 141 8.19 -13.44 -10.49
CA ASN A 141 9.23 -13.27 -11.50
C ASN A 141 9.49 -11.80 -11.89
N GLN A 142 8.80 -10.84 -11.26
CA GLN A 142 9.00 -9.41 -11.48
C GLN A 142 9.97 -8.83 -10.44
N PRO A 143 10.64 -7.70 -10.76
CA PRO A 143 11.50 -7.02 -9.80
C PRO A 143 10.72 -6.62 -8.54
N GLN A 144 11.28 -6.97 -7.36
CA GLN A 144 10.83 -6.42 -6.09
C GLN A 144 11.69 -5.21 -5.72
N ASN A 145 11.07 -4.06 -5.44
CA ASN A 145 11.78 -2.86 -5.05
C ASN A 145 10.87 -1.86 -4.31
N LEU A 146 11.50 -0.89 -3.67
CA LEU A 146 10.85 0.31 -3.18
C LEU A 146 11.29 1.48 -4.05
N THR A 147 10.34 2.23 -4.60
CA THR A 147 10.60 3.54 -5.22
C THR A 147 10.03 4.64 -4.34
N VAL A 148 10.63 5.83 -4.42
CA VAL A 148 10.14 7.01 -3.69
C VAL A 148 9.57 7.97 -4.72
N VAL A 149 8.28 8.25 -4.62
CA VAL A 149 7.63 9.28 -5.43
C VAL A 149 8.07 10.66 -4.96
N GLY A 150 8.24 10.82 -3.64
CA GLY A 150 8.75 12.03 -3.00
C GLY A 150 7.69 12.74 -2.16
N ARG A 151 8.01 13.98 -1.77
CA ARG A 151 7.09 14.84 -1.01
C ARG A 151 6.05 15.47 -1.94
N MET A 152 4.78 15.33 -1.61
CA MET A 152 3.69 15.85 -2.45
C MET A 152 3.63 17.39 -2.40
N PRO A 153 3.67 18.11 -3.54
CA PRO A 153 3.63 19.58 -3.54
C PRO A 153 2.36 20.15 -2.91
N MET A 154 1.21 19.50 -3.14
CA MET A 154 -0.08 19.92 -2.58
C MET A 154 -0.26 19.52 -1.12
N TRP A 155 0.46 18.48 -0.67
CA TRP A 155 0.43 17.98 0.71
C TRP A 155 1.86 17.80 1.22
N PRO A 156 2.55 18.91 1.56
CA PRO A 156 3.99 18.90 1.83
C PRO A 156 4.38 18.15 3.10
N ASN A 157 3.41 17.73 3.92
CA ASN A 157 3.60 16.87 5.08
C ASN A 157 3.49 15.38 4.73
N THR A 158 3.19 15.03 3.48
CA THR A 158 3.03 13.65 3.01
C THR A 158 4.16 13.28 2.07
N ILE A 159 4.77 12.13 2.32
CA ILE A 159 5.65 11.47 1.35
C ILE A 159 4.96 10.21 0.84
N ILE A 160 5.18 9.92 -0.44
CA ILE A 160 4.66 8.72 -1.09
C ILE A 160 5.84 7.84 -1.52
N MET A 161 5.73 6.55 -1.20
CA MET A 161 6.63 5.48 -1.62
C MET A 161 5.80 4.39 -2.28
N ALA A 162 6.32 3.75 -3.32
CA ALA A 162 5.67 2.62 -3.97
C ALA A 162 6.50 1.35 -3.75
N LEU A 163 5.88 0.34 -3.14
CA LEU A 163 6.49 -0.95 -2.83
C LEU A 163 5.96 -2.01 -3.80
N PHE A 164 6.83 -2.46 -4.70
CA PHE A 164 6.54 -3.54 -5.64
C PHE A 164 7.05 -4.84 -5.03
N SER A 165 6.14 -5.77 -4.74
CA SER A 165 6.51 -7.08 -4.21
C SER A 165 5.40 -8.11 -4.39
N PRO A 166 5.73 -9.41 -4.56
CA PRO A 166 4.76 -10.47 -4.39
C PRO A 166 4.14 -10.49 -2.98
N CYS A 167 4.83 -9.97 -1.97
CA CYS A 167 4.30 -9.86 -0.61
C CYS A 167 3.16 -8.83 -0.48
N CYS A 168 3.01 -7.94 -1.46
CA CYS A 168 1.87 -7.02 -1.52
C CYS A 168 0.59 -7.71 -2.03
N CYS A 169 0.69 -8.95 -2.52
CA CYS A 169 -0.45 -9.72 -3.02
C CYS A 169 -1.18 -10.45 -1.87
N PRO A 170 -2.52 -10.41 -1.80
CA PRO A 170 -3.28 -11.24 -0.87
C PRO A 170 -2.95 -12.73 -1.04
N GLY A 171 -2.63 -13.40 0.07
CA GLY A 171 -2.40 -14.85 0.10
C GLY A 171 -1.02 -15.30 -0.42
N ALA A 172 -0.07 -14.39 -0.63
CA ALA A 172 1.26 -14.73 -1.16
C ALA A 172 2.08 -15.68 -0.26
N GLY A 173 1.78 -15.71 1.04
CA GLY A 173 2.42 -16.58 2.02
C GLY A 173 3.84 -16.13 2.43
N PRO A 174 4.51 -16.89 3.31
CA PRO A 174 5.76 -16.45 3.95
C PRO A 174 6.98 -16.43 3.02
N THR A 175 6.94 -17.12 1.87
CA THR A 175 8.04 -17.18 0.89
C THR A 175 7.86 -16.17 -0.25
N CYS A 176 7.05 -15.13 -0.04
CA CYS A 176 6.76 -14.13 -1.06
C CYS A 176 7.98 -13.25 -1.42
N ALA A 177 8.94 -13.11 -0.50
CA ALA A 177 10.15 -12.31 -0.69
C ALA A 177 11.30 -13.07 -1.38
N ASP A 178 11.14 -14.39 -1.56
CA ASP A 178 12.13 -15.23 -2.21
C ASP A 178 12.15 -14.91 -3.71
N SER A 179 13.30 -14.41 -4.18
CA SER A 179 13.52 -14.23 -5.61
C SER A 179 13.70 -15.60 -6.24
N THR A 180 12.81 -15.97 -7.16
CA THR A 180 13.02 -17.15 -8.01
C THR A 180 14.16 -16.84 -8.98
N THR A 181 15.41 -17.06 -8.57
CA THR A 181 16.53 -17.15 -9.51
C THR A 181 16.30 -18.42 -10.32
N THR A 182 15.80 -18.26 -11.54
CA THR A 182 15.77 -19.35 -12.54
C THR A 182 16.78 -18.99 -13.62
#